data_AF-Q71HR6-F1
#
_entry.id   AF-Q71HR6-F1
#
_cell.length_a   1.000
_cell.length_b   1.000
_cell.length_c   1.000
_cell.angle_alpha   90.00
_cell.angle_beta   90.00
_cell.angle_gamma   90.00
#
_symmetry.space_group_name_H-M   'P 1'
#
loop_
_entity.id
_entity.type
_entity.pdbx_description
1 polymer ?
#
loop_
_entity_poly.entity_id
_entity_poly.type
_entity_poly.pdbx_seq_one_letter_code
_entity_poly.pdbx_strand_id
1 'polypeptide(L)'
;MANFDILEDLKWRGAINQETDEEGLRDYLAKHDDLALYCGTDPTGDSLHIGHLIPFMILKRFQLAGYKPVIVIGGGTGSIGDPSGRSTER
;
A
#
# COMPACT_ATOMS: atom_id res chain seq x y z
N MET A 1 7.85 -8.87 -16.92
CA MET A 1 7.67 -10.15 -16.21
C MET A 1 7.98 -9.95 -14.75
N ALA A 2 7.01 -10.26 -13.90
CA ALA A 2 7.18 -10.22 -12.45
C ALA A 2 8.27 -11.20 -11.98
N ASN A 3 9.06 -10.77 -11.00
CA ASN A 3 10.18 -11.57 -10.48
C ASN A 3 9.72 -12.74 -9.59
N PHE A 4 8.55 -12.63 -8.97
CA PHE A 4 7.90 -13.65 -8.14
C PHE A 4 6.41 -13.36 -7.97
N ASP A 5 5.62 -14.33 -7.52
CA ASP A 5 4.20 -14.15 -7.18
C ASP A 5 4.08 -13.28 -5.91
N ILE A 6 3.74 -12.01 -6.11
CA ILE A 6 3.61 -11.03 -5.04
C ILE A 6 2.44 -11.36 -4.09
N LEU A 7 1.33 -11.90 -4.60
CA LEU A 7 0.16 -12.18 -3.77
C LEU A 7 0.45 -13.35 -2.83
N GLU A 8 1.12 -14.40 -3.31
CA GLU A 8 1.56 -15.52 -2.46
C GLU A 8 2.61 -15.08 -1.43
N ASP A 9 3.59 -14.23 -1.79
CA ASP A 9 4.57 -13.70 -0.82
C ASP A 9 3.90 -12.86 0.28
N LEU A 10 2.90 -12.03 -0.05
CA LEU A 10 2.19 -11.23 0.94
C LEU A 10 1.27 -12.08 1.84
N LYS A 11 0.59 -13.09 1.29
CA LYS A 11 -0.21 -14.05 2.06
C LYS A 11 0.65 -14.84 3.03
N TRP A 12 1.79 -15.38 2.57
CA TRP A 12 2.74 -16.11 3.41
C TRP A 12 3.22 -15.28 4.62
N ARG A 13 3.31 -13.96 4.46
CA ARG A 13 3.72 -13.03 5.52
C ARG A 13 2.60 -12.61 6.47
N GLY A 14 1.36 -12.98 6.18
CA GLY A 14 0.20 -12.42 6.87
C GLY A 14 0.07 -10.90 6.66
N ALA A 15 0.52 -10.39 5.51
CA ALA A 15 0.54 -8.96 5.21
C ALA A 15 -0.74 -8.46 4.51
N ILE A 16 -1.69 -9.35 4.26
CA ILE A 16 -3.00 -9.04 3.68
C ILE A 16 -4.05 -9.14 4.78
N ASN A 17 -4.79 -8.06 5.00
CA ASN A 17 -5.92 -8.03 5.93
C ASN A 17 -7.26 -8.16 5.20
N GLN A 18 -7.42 -7.41 4.10
CA GLN A 18 -8.65 -7.35 3.31
C GLN A 18 -8.29 -7.10 1.85
N GLU A 19 -9.11 -7.65 0.96
CA GLU A 19 -9.00 -7.49 -0.48
C GLU A 19 -10.39 -7.15 -1.03
N THR A 20 -10.45 -6.30 -2.05
CA THR A 20 -11.72 -5.96 -2.69
C THR A 20 -12.22 -7.06 -3.62
N ASP A 21 -11.29 -7.68 -4.35
CA ASP A 21 -11.51 -8.80 -5.28
C ASP A 21 -10.18 -9.53 -5.50
N GLU A 22 -9.97 -10.62 -4.76
CA GLU A 22 -8.74 -11.40 -4.82
C GLU A 22 -8.55 -12.09 -6.18
N GLU A 23 -9.63 -12.68 -6.71
CA GLU A 23 -9.60 -13.41 -7.99
C GLU A 23 -9.32 -12.44 -9.13
N GLY A 24 -10.04 -11.30 -9.18
CA GLY A 24 -9.83 -10.27 -10.19
C GLY A 24 -8.43 -9.66 -10.16
N LEU A 25 -7.86 -9.44 -8.98
CA LEU A 25 -6.48 -8.94 -8.85
C LEU A 25 -5.46 -9.97 -9.36
N ARG A 26 -5.63 -11.26 -9.02
CA ARG A 26 -4.75 -12.33 -9.50
C ARG A 26 -4.81 -12.45 -11.02
N ASP A 27 -6.02 -12.39 -11.59
CA ASP A 27 -6.26 -12.43 -13.02
C ASP A 27 -5.63 -11.24 -13.76
N TYR A 28 -5.72 -10.04 -13.16
CA TYR A 28 -5.10 -8.84 -13.71
C TYR A 28 -3.58 -8.97 -13.73
N LEU A 29 -2.97 -9.36 -12.61
CA LEU A 29 -1.52 -9.54 -12.50
C LEU A 29 -0.96 -10.63 -13.42
N ALA A 30 -1.77 -11.64 -13.76
CA ALA A 30 -1.40 -12.67 -14.74
C ALA A 30 -1.38 -12.15 -16.19
N LYS A 31 -2.15 -11.10 -16.49
CA LYS A 31 -2.32 -10.53 -17.85
C LYS A 31 -1.50 -9.25 -18.07
N HIS A 32 -1.10 -8.58 -16.99
CA HIS A 32 -0.51 -7.24 -17.01
C HIS A 32 0.79 -7.18 -16.19
N ASP A 33 1.86 -6.68 -16.83
CA ASP A 33 3.16 -6.44 -16.19
C ASP A 33 3.34 -4.97 -15.72
N ASP A 34 2.34 -4.12 -15.94
CA ASP A 34 2.43 -2.65 -15.81
C ASP A 34 1.62 -2.07 -14.64
N LEU A 35 1.21 -2.92 -13.68
CA LEU A 35 0.47 -2.46 -12.50
C LEU A 35 1.24 -1.36 -11.76
N ALA A 36 0.58 -0.21 -11.60
CA ALA A 36 0.96 0.82 -10.64
C ALA A 36 0.06 0.72 -9.40
N LEU A 37 0.65 0.91 -8.23
CA LEU A 37 -0.04 0.88 -6.94
C LEU A 37 0.43 2.05 -6.09
N TYR A 38 -0.38 2.46 -5.10
CA TYR A 38 -0.01 3.57 -4.23
C TYR A 38 -0.28 3.30 -2.76
N CYS A 39 0.47 4.00 -1.91
CA CYS A 39 0.16 4.17 -0.49
C CYS A 39 0.30 5.65 -0.13
N GLY A 40 -0.69 6.18 0.57
CA GLY A 40 -0.72 7.56 1.05
C GLY A 40 -0.28 7.69 2.50
N THR A 41 0.35 8.82 2.83
CA THR A 41 0.59 9.24 4.21
C THR A 41 0.39 10.74 4.36
N ASP A 42 -0.27 11.14 5.45
CA ASP A 42 -0.46 12.55 5.79
C ASP A 42 0.69 13.06 6.67
N PRO A 43 1.20 14.29 6.44
CA PRO A 43 2.25 14.90 7.25
C PRO A 43 1.70 15.39 8.60
N THR A 44 1.41 14.44 9.49
CA THR A 44 0.80 14.72 10.82
C THR A 44 1.83 14.99 11.92
N GLY A 45 3.10 14.84 11.59
CA GLY A 45 4.27 15.15 12.42
C GLY A 45 5.48 15.42 11.53
N ASP A 46 6.61 15.73 12.15
CA ASP A 46 7.90 15.99 11.48
C ASP A 46 8.60 14.71 10.98
N SER A 47 8.16 13.54 11.44
CA SER A 47 8.68 12.23 11.04
C SER A 47 7.59 11.17 10.94
N LEU A 48 7.83 10.16 10.10
CA LEU A 48 7.12 8.89 10.14
C LEU A 48 7.58 8.07 11.36
N HIS A 49 6.66 7.34 11.97
CA HIS A 49 6.95 6.34 13.01
C HIS A 49 6.67 4.90 12.52
N ILE A 50 7.02 3.90 13.35
CA ILE A 50 6.92 2.47 13.01
C ILE A 50 5.55 2.02 12.49
N GLY A 51 4.45 2.63 12.97
CA GLY A 51 3.10 2.36 12.46
C GLY A 51 2.91 2.59 10.95
N HIS A 52 3.74 3.42 10.31
CA HIS A 52 3.68 3.65 8.86
C HIS A 52 4.52 2.66 8.05
N LEU A 53 5.39 1.87 8.70
CA LEU A 53 6.42 1.10 8.01
C LEU A 53 5.83 -0.02 7.15
N ILE A 54 4.80 -0.73 7.64
CA ILE A 54 4.26 -1.91 6.97
C ILE A 54 3.74 -1.59 5.55
N PRO A 55 2.89 -0.56 5.35
CA PRO A 55 2.46 -0.17 4.00
C PRO A 55 3.63 0.16 3.05
N PHE A 56 4.67 0.86 3.52
CA PHE A 56 5.85 1.16 2.70
C PHE A 56 6.70 -0.07 2.38
N MET A 57 6.80 -1.03 3.31
CA MET A 57 7.44 -2.31 3.05
C MET A 57 6.68 -3.12 2.00
N ILE A 58 5.35 -3.07 2.00
CA ILE A 58 4.52 -3.69 0.95
C ILE A 58 4.81 -3.03 -0.40
N LEU A 59 4.82 -1.70 -0.50
CA LEU A 59 5.21 -0.99 -1.73
C LEU A 59 6.60 -1.43 -2.23
N LYS A 60 7.57 -1.58 -1.32
CA LYS A 60 8.91 -2.08 -1.66
C LYS A 60 8.88 -3.50 -2.22
N ARG A 61 8.01 -4.37 -1.70
CA ARG A 61 7.84 -5.74 -2.21
C ARG A 61 7.25 -5.76 -3.61
N PHE A 62 6.24 -4.96 -3.88
CA PHE A 62 5.72 -4.79 -5.23
C PHE A 62 6.80 -4.28 -6.20
N GLN A 63 7.66 -3.34 -5.76
CA GLN A 63 8.81 -2.92 -6.56
C GLN A 63 9.77 -4.07 -6.88
N LEU A 64 10.10 -4.89 -5.89
CA LEU A 64 10.98 -6.05 -6.06
C LEU A 64 10.36 -7.14 -6.94
N ALA A 65 9.03 -7.24 -6.93
CA ALA A 65 8.28 -8.10 -7.83
C ALA A 65 8.21 -7.55 -9.27
N GLY A 66 8.63 -6.31 -9.52
CA GLY A 66 8.70 -5.70 -10.86
C GLY A 66 7.64 -4.64 -11.14
N TYR A 67 6.79 -4.30 -10.18
CA TYR A 67 5.71 -3.33 -10.33
C TYR A 67 6.14 -1.90 -9.97
N LYS A 68 5.26 -0.92 -10.26
CA LYS A 68 5.56 0.51 -10.08
C LYS A 68 4.84 1.08 -8.84
N PRO A 69 5.49 1.16 -7.66
CA PRO A 69 4.89 1.81 -6.50
C PRO A 69 4.90 3.34 -6.65
N VAL A 70 3.90 3.98 -6.06
CA VAL A 70 3.76 5.43 -5.95
C VAL A 70 3.52 5.79 -4.49
N ILE A 71 4.32 6.70 -3.94
CA ILE A 71 4.10 7.25 -2.60
C ILE A 71 3.36 8.58 -2.74
N VAL A 72 2.23 8.71 -2.06
CA VAL A 72 1.43 9.94 -2.06
C VAL A 72 1.60 10.64 -0.72
N ILE A 73 2.11 11.87 -0.74
CA ILE A 73 2.18 12.73 0.45
C ILE A 73 0.95 13.63 0.47
N GLY A 74 0.10 13.44 1.48
CA GLY A 74 -1.19 14.11 1.61
C GLY A 74 -1.09 15.55 2.11
N GLY A 75 -0.48 16.46 1.34
CA GLY A 75 -0.39 17.87 1.73
C GLY A 75 -1.76 18.55 1.90
N GLY A 76 -2.73 18.19 1.04
CA GLY A 76 -4.12 18.67 1.15
C GLY A 76 -4.90 17.96 2.26
N THR A 77 -4.91 16.63 2.27
CA THR A 77 -5.62 15.82 3.28
C THR A 77 -5.09 16.06 4.69
N GLY A 78 -3.78 16.21 4.85
CA GLY A 78 -3.15 16.55 6.12
C GLY A 78 -3.60 17.89 6.70
N SER A 79 -4.04 18.84 5.86
CA SER A 79 -4.57 20.14 6.32
C SER A 79 -6.00 20.06 6.85
N ILE A 80 -6.76 19.02 6.48
CA ILE A 80 -8.12 18.77 6.97
C ILE A 80 -8.09 17.80 8.15
N GLY A 81 -7.26 16.76 8.06
CA GLY A 81 -7.19 15.65 9.00
C GLY A 81 -8.13 14.50 8.63
N ASP A 82 -7.61 13.27 8.66
CA ASP A 82 -8.40 12.05 8.50
C ASP A 82 -9.11 11.67 9.83
N PRO A 83 -10.46 11.61 9.88
CA PRO A 83 -11.21 11.24 11.07
C PRO A 83 -11.27 9.72 11.32
N SER A 84 -10.78 8.90 10.39
CA SER A 84 -10.93 7.44 10.44
C SER A 84 -10.34 6.84 11.71
N GLY A 85 -11.18 6.14 12.50
CA GLY A 85 -10.77 5.41 13.70
C GLY A 85 -10.51 6.25 14.95
N ARG A 86 -10.80 7.56 14.95
CA ARG A 86 -10.65 8.42 16.13
C ARG A 86 -12.00 8.74 16.78
N SER A 87 -12.02 8.76 18.11
CA SER A 87 -13.22 9.06 18.92
C SER A 87 -13.36 10.55 19.27
N THR A 88 -12.36 11.37 18.93
CA THR A 88 -12.30 12.81 19.19
C THR A 88 -11.71 13.53 17.97
N GLU A 89 -12.15 14.77 17.73
CA GLU A 89 -11.52 15.65 16.73
C GLU A 89 -10.06 15.94 17.11
N ARG A 90 -9.24 16.25 16.09
CA ARG A 90 -7.81 16.51 16.22
C ARG A 90 -7.49 17.80 16.97
#